data_AF-A0A2E9PHG4-F1
#
_entry.id   AF-A0A2E9PHG4-F1
#
_cell.length_a   1.000
_cell.length_b   1.000
_cell.length_c   1.000
_cell.angle_alpha   90.00
_cell.angle_beta   90.00
_cell.angle_gamma   90.00
#
_symmetry.space_group_name_H-M   'P 1'
#
loop_
_entity.id
_entity.type
_entity.pdbx_description
1 polymer ?
#
loop_
_entity_poly.entity_id
_entity_poly.type
_entity_poly.pdbx_seq_one_letter_code
_entity_poly.pdbx_strand_id
1 'polypeptide(L)'
;MFFSKEKIESWASEKLYAREELIYNVTEDMLVIMEELGISKNELARKLGKSKSYVTQLLNGSRNMTLGTLSDVCMELNTKPKISFSGHSLESEEYKEFAVYWHNDVTNSRCANPPVNVRVESKKNVFENDINYLKTA
;
A
#
# COMPACT_ATOMS: atom_id res chain seq x y z
N MET A 1 19.96 -30.17 7.06
CA MET A 1 19.83 -29.12 6.04
C MET A 1 20.90 -28.06 6.31
N PHE A 2 21.96 -28.07 5.50
CA PHE A 2 23.12 -27.16 5.64
C PHE A 2 22.97 -26.01 4.64
N PHE A 3 22.30 -24.94 5.04
CA PHE A 3 22.56 -23.66 4.39
C PHE A 3 23.81 -23.10 5.06
N SER A 4 24.92 -23.01 4.33
CA SER A 4 26.16 -22.43 4.83
C SER A 4 25.90 -21.01 5.31
N LYS A 5 26.47 -20.65 6.47
CA LYS A 5 26.26 -19.39 7.17
C LYS A 5 26.44 -18.15 6.25
N GLU A 6 27.36 -18.23 5.30
CA GLU A 6 27.60 -17.20 4.27
C GLU A 6 26.38 -16.93 3.36
N LYS A 7 25.63 -17.97 2.97
CA LYS A 7 24.42 -17.81 2.15
C LYS A 7 23.28 -17.16 2.93
N ILE A 8 23.26 -17.36 4.25
CA ILE A 8 22.30 -16.74 5.19
C ILE A 8 22.65 -15.26 5.47
N GLU A 9 23.89 -14.84 5.27
CA GLU A 9 24.27 -13.42 5.38
C GLU A 9 23.99 -12.66 4.08
N SER A 10 24.24 -13.29 2.93
CA SER A 10 23.94 -12.72 1.60
C SER A 10 22.44 -12.48 1.36
N TRP A 11 21.57 -13.48 1.54
CA TRP A 11 20.11 -13.29 1.34
C TRP A 11 19.49 -12.28 2.33
N ALA A 12 20.06 -12.15 3.53
CA ALA A 12 19.58 -11.24 4.56
C ALA A 12 19.91 -9.79 4.15
N SER A 13 21.08 -9.61 3.55
CA SER A 13 21.53 -8.34 3.00
C SER A 13 20.71 -7.94 1.77
N GLU A 14 20.43 -8.87 0.86
CA GLU A 14 19.56 -8.62 -0.31
C GLU A 14 18.13 -8.25 0.09
N LYS A 15 17.55 -8.97 1.06
CA LYS A 15 16.20 -8.66 1.58
C LYS A 15 16.14 -7.30 2.27
N LEU A 16 17.19 -6.93 3.00
CA LEU A 16 17.30 -5.63 3.63
C LEU A 16 17.39 -4.55 2.55
N TYR A 17 18.26 -4.72 1.57
CA TYR A 17 18.42 -3.79 0.46
C TYR A 17 17.12 -3.56 -0.30
N ALA A 18 16.43 -4.63 -0.71
CA ALA A 18 15.15 -4.54 -1.41
C ALA A 18 14.06 -3.85 -0.58
N ARG A 19 14.09 -4.00 0.75
CA ARG A 19 13.18 -3.31 1.65
C ARG A 19 13.49 -1.82 1.71
N GLU A 20 14.75 -1.46 1.94
CA GLU A 20 15.18 -0.06 2.04
C GLU A 20 14.95 0.67 0.72
N GLU A 21 15.20 0.01 -0.42
CA GLU A 21 14.91 0.54 -1.75
C GLU A 21 13.41 0.84 -1.93
N LEU A 22 12.53 -0.09 -1.56
CA LEU A 22 11.08 0.12 -1.65
C LEU A 22 10.62 1.27 -0.74
N ILE A 23 11.08 1.29 0.52
CA ILE A 23 10.73 2.34 1.48
C ILE A 23 11.18 3.70 0.93
N TYR A 24 12.44 3.80 0.50
CA TYR A 24 13.02 5.02 -0.05
C TYR A 24 12.20 5.56 -1.22
N ASN A 25 11.96 4.72 -2.24
CA ASN A 25 11.21 5.12 -3.44
C ASN A 25 9.82 5.64 -3.09
N VAL A 26 9.07 4.91 -2.25
CA VAL A 26 7.72 5.32 -1.84
C VAL A 26 7.74 6.63 -1.05
N THR A 27 8.70 6.82 -0.13
CA THR A 27 8.77 8.04 0.68
C THR A 27 9.22 9.26 -0.11
N GLU A 28 10.12 9.09 -1.09
CA GLU A 28 10.54 10.17 -1.98
C GLU A 28 9.40 10.60 -2.89
N ASP A 29 8.65 9.67 -3.49
CA ASP A 29 7.46 9.99 -4.30
C ASP A 29 6.45 10.81 -3.48
N MET A 30 6.23 10.46 -2.21
CA MET A 30 5.37 11.27 -1.33
C MET A 30 5.90 12.66 -1.08
N LEU A 31 7.21 12.82 -0.88
CA LEU A 31 7.82 14.13 -0.67
C LEU A 31 7.67 15.02 -1.90
N VAL A 32 7.83 14.46 -3.09
CA VAL A 32 7.58 15.15 -4.36
C VAL A 32 6.11 15.57 -4.47
N ILE A 33 5.16 14.66 -4.22
CA ILE A 33 3.72 14.98 -4.22
C ILE A 33 3.40 16.09 -3.21
N MET A 34 3.98 16.04 -2.00
CA MET A 34 3.79 17.08 -1.00
C MET A 34 4.35 18.44 -1.47
N GLU A 35 5.49 18.45 -2.15
CA GLU A 35 6.08 19.66 -2.72
C GLU A 35 5.19 20.24 -3.83
N GLU A 36 4.71 19.41 -4.75
CA GLU A 36 3.79 19.81 -5.82
C GLU A 36 2.48 20.40 -5.29
N LEU A 37 1.95 19.82 -4.20
CA LEU A 37 0.72 20.30 -3.54
C LEU A 37 0.97 21.48 -2.58
N GLY A 38 2.22 21.86 -2.33
CA GLY A 38 2.58 22.89 -1.34
C GLY A 38 2.25 22.50 0.11
N ILE A 39 2.13 21.20 0.41
CA ILE A 39 1.76 20.68 1.73
C ILE A 39 3.01 20.49 2.59
N SER A 40 3.03 21.15 3.75
CA SER A 40 4.13 20.98 4.71
C SER A 40 3.98 19.70 5.56
N LYS A 41 5.09 19.19 6.11
CA LYS A 41 5.08 18.08 7.09
C LYS A 41 4.23 18.38 8.33
N ASN A 42 4.17 19.64 8.76
CA ASN A 42 3.32 20.08 9.88
C ASN A 42 1.83 19.97 9.52
N GLU A 43 1.49 20.35 8.30
CA GLU A 43 0.13 20.27 7.81
C GLU A 43 -0.33 18.83 7.61
N LEU A 44 0.51 17.98 7.02
CA LEU A 44 0.23 16.55 6.92
C LEU A 44 0.03 15.91 8.30
N ALA A 45 0.86 16.28 9.28
CA ALA A 45 0.69 15.80 10.66
C ALA A 45 -0.66 16.21 11.26
N ARG A 46 -1.09 17.46 11.04
CA ARG A 46 -2.41 17.96 11.47
C ARG A 46 -3.55 17.19 10.79
N LYS A 47 -3.47 16.98 9.48
CA LYS A 47 -4.43 16.21 8.69
C LYS A 47 -4.60 14.77 9.20
N LEU A 48 -3.48 14.09 9.47
CA LEU A 48 -3.46 12.72 9.98
C LEU A 48 -3.79 12.58 11.48
N GLY A 49 -3.92 13.69 12.22
CA GLY A 49 -4.04 13.66 13.69
C GLY A 49 -2.82 13.03 14.38
N LYS A 50 -1.61 13.26 13.86
CA LYS A 50 -0.33 12.71 14.37
C LYS A 50 0.64 13.83 14.75
N SER A 51 1.71 13.46 15.44
CA SER A 51 2.79 14.41 15.76
C SER A 51 3.66 14.70 14.53
N LYS A 52 4.28 15.89 14.50
CA LYS A 52 5.28 16.23 13.47
C LYS A 52 6.42 15.20 13.43
N SER A 53 6.88 14.76 14.60
CA SER A 53 7.95 13.76 14.71
C SER A 53 7.56 12.42 14.08
N TYR A 54 6.31 11.99 14.28
CA TYR A 54 5.79 10.79 13.62
C TYR A 54 5.83 10.92 12.09
N VAL A 55 5.37 12.04 11.54
CA VAL A 55 5.40 12.27 10.08
C VAL A 55 6.83 12.36 9.56
N THR A 56 7.75 12.98 10.30
CA THR A 56 9.17 13.00 9.92
C THR A 56 9.78 11.60 9.87
N GLN A 57 9.52 10.77 10.88
CA GLN A 57 10.01 9.38 10.94
C GLN A 57 9.38 8.48 9.87
N LEU A 58 8.14 8.78 9.49
CA LEU A 58 7.44 8.11 8.40
C LEU A 58 8.10 8.42 7.06
N LEU A 59 8.29 9.71 6.76
CA LEU A 59 8.78 10.19 5.46
C LEU A 59 10.29 10.04 5.27
N ASN A 60 11.05 9.79 6.33
CA ASN A 60 12.49 9.49 6.22
C ASN A 60 12.80 7.99 6.22
N GLY A 61 11.77 7.14 6.18
CA GLY A 61 11.92 5.68 6.15
C GLY A 61 12.38 5.02 7.45
N SER A 62 12.76 5.78 8.48
CA SER A 62 13.21 5.22 9.77
C SER A 62 12.14 4.38 10.47
N ARG A 63 10.87 4.65 10.17
CA ARG A 63 9.74 3.83 10.56
C ARG A 63 9.15 3.16 9.32
N ASN A 64 9.31 1.84 9.21
CA ASN A 64 8.61 1.05 8.20
C ASN A 64 7.10 1.31 8.27
N MET A 65 6.51 1.82 7.19
CA MET A 65 5.10 2.14 7.14
C MET A 65 4.26 0.91 6.75
N THR A 66 3.06 0.81 7.30
CA THR A 66 2.10 -0.19 6.81
C THR A 66 1.39 0.33 5.56
N LEU A 67 0.85 -0.57 4.74
CA LEU A 67 0.00 -0.18 3.60
C LEU A 67 -1.24 0.63 4.05
N GLY A 68 -1.75 0.39 5.26
CA GLY A 68 -2.83 1.22 5.83
C GLY A 68 -2.38 2.65 6.06
N THR A 69 -1.17 2.85 6.61
CA THR A 69 -0.60 4.18 6.79
C THR A 69 -0.32 4.89 5.46
N LEU A 70 0.14 4.15 4.45
CA LEU A 70 0.30 4.65 3.09
C LEU A 70 -1.04 5.16 2.54
N SER A 71 -2.10 4.34 2.68
CA SER A 71 -3.45 4.71 2.26
C SER A 71 -3.96 5.98 2.95
N ASP A 72 -3.77 6.11 4.27
CA ASP A 72 -4.19 7.29 5.02
C ASP A 72 -3.48 8.56 4.53
N VAL A 73 -2.15 8.48 4.32
CA VAL A 73 -1.36 9.60 3.79
C VAL A 73 -1.85 9.99 2.40
N CYS A 74 -2.01 9.01 1.51
CA CYS A 74 -2.50 9.22 0.16
C CYS A 74 -3.90 9.86 0.14
N MET A 75 -4.79 9.45 1.04
CA MET A 75 -6.10 10.09 1.22
C MET A 75 -5.91 11.58 1.54
N GLU A 76 -5.10 11.92 2.55
CA GLU A 76 -4.93 13.30 3.00
C GLU A 76 -4.24 14.22 1.98
N LEU A 77 -3.48 13.61 1.06
CA LEU A 77 -2.85 14.23 -0.10
C LEU A 77 -3.74 14.18 -1.36
N ASN A 78 -4.96 13.66 -1.28
CA ASN A 78 -5.87 13.45 -2.41
C ASN A 78 -5.21 12.75 -3.61
N THR A 79 -4.35 11.78 -3.32
CA THR A 79 -3.57 11.03 -4.31
C THR A 79 -3.94 9.56 -4.25
N LYS A 80 -4.10 8.93 -5.40
CA LYS A 80 -4.41 7.50 -5.51
C LYS A 80 -3.12 6.71 -5.75
N PRO A 81 -2.65 5.87 -4.80
CA PRO A 81 -1.47 5.05 -5.03
C PRO A 81 -1.83 3.93 -6.01
N LYS A 82 -0.91 3.66 -6.94
CA LYS A 82 -1.00 2.56 -7.90
C LYS A 82 0.23 1.67 -7.73
N ILE A 83 0.00 0.41 -7.36
CA ILE A 83 1.06 -0.59 -7.22
C ILE A 83 1.02 -1.49 -8.45
N SER A 84 2.17 -1.69 -9.09
CA SER A 84 2.34 -2.61 -10.21
C SER A 84 3.48 -3.58 -9.92
N PHE A 85 3.28 -4.85 -10.30
CA PHE A 85 4.30 -5.88 -10.17
C PHE A 85 4.91 -6.15 -11.55
N SER A 86 6.20 -5.85 -11.72
CA SER A 86 6.93 -6.19 -12.94
C SER A 86 7.23 -7.70 -12.96
N GLY A 87 7.16 -8.31 -14.15
CA GLY A 87 7.49 -9.73 -14.34
C GLY A 87 6.33 -10.73 -14.14
N HIS A 88 5.15 -10.26 -13.76
CA HIS A 88 3.93 -11.06 -13.69
C HIS A 88 2.84 -10.42 -14.54
N SER A 89 2.47 -11.07 -15.63
CA SER A 89 1.41 -10.62 -16.51
C SER A 89 0.06 -11.03 -15.91
N LEU A 90 -0.61 -10.08 -15.27
CA LEU A 90 -1.99 -10.24 -14.83
C LEU A 90 -2.91 -10.15 -16.06
N GLU A 91 -2.85 -11.17 -16.93
CA GLU A 91 -3.60 -11.27 -18.20
C GLU A 91 -5.05 -11.71 -18.01
N SER A 92 -5.66 -11.41 -16.86
CA SER A 92 -7.10 -11.59 -16.70
C SER A 92 -7.79 -10.24 -16.85
N GLU A 93 -8.50 -10.06 -17.96
CA GLU A 93 -9.37 -8.89 -18.17
C GLU A 93 -10.35 -8.68 -17.01
N GLU A 94 -10.70 -9.74 -16.30
CA GLU A 94 -11.64 -9.76 -15.17
C GLU A 94 -11.19 -8.92 -13.95
N TYR A 95 -9.90 -8.59 -13.81
CA TYR A 95 -9.36 -7.84 -12.67
C TYR A 95 -9.02 -6.38 -12.96
N LYS A 96 -9.10 -5.93 -14.23
CA LYS A 96 -8.81 -4.53 -14.59
C LYS A 96 -9.86 -3.56 -14.06
N GLU A 97 -11.09 -4.02 -13.85
CA GLU A 97 -12.22 -3.21 -13.39
C GLU A 97 -12.19 -2.92 -11.88
N PHE A 98 -11.61 -3.81 -11.06
CA PHE A 98 -11.51 -3.64 -9.60
C PHE A 98 -10.37 -2.70 -9.15
N ALA A 99 -9.40 -2.38 -10.00
CA ALA A 99 -8.31 -1.46 -9.67
C ALA A 99 -8.75 0.01 -9.55
N VAL A 100 -10.03 0.31 -9.86
CA VAL A 100 -10.49 1.68 -10.09
C VAL A 100 -11.15 2.33 -8.87
N TYR A 101 -11.71 1.60 -7.91
CA TYR A 101 -12.49 2.24 -6.83
C TYR A 101 -11.65 2.67 -5.63
N TRP A 102 -11.26 3.94 -5.61
CA TRP A 102 -10.89 4.66 -4.38
C TRP A 102 -12.11 5.48 -3.94
N HIS A 103 -12.42 5.47 -2.64
CA HIS A 103 -13.66 6.03 -2.10
C HIS A 103 -13.81 7.57 -2.26
N ASN A 104 -12.89 8.24 -2.95
CA ASN A 104 -12.89 9.70 -3.12
C ASN A 104 -13.57 10.24 -4.37
N ASP A 105 -14.12 9.39 -5.25
CA ASP A 105 -15.06 9.87 -6.28
C ASP A 105 -16.41 10.35 -5.68
N VAL A 106 -16.59 10.28 -4.35
CA VAL A 106 -17.85 10.58 -3.64
C VAL A 106 -17.98 12.05 -3.18
N THR A 107 -16.97 12.92 -3.39
CA THR A 107 -17.06 14.31 -2.89
C THR A 107 -17.88 15.26 -3.75
N ASN A 108 -18.48 14.80 -4.86
CA ASN A 108 -19.51 15.58 -5.56
C ASN A 108 -20.82 14.81 -5.75
N SER A 109 -21.47 14.46 -4.64
CA SER A 109 -22.90 14.67 -4.44
C SER A 109 -23.28 14.13 -3.07
N ARG A 110 -23.82 15.03 -2.23
CA ARG A 110 -24.65 14.78 -1.04
C ARG A 110 -24.87 13.29 -0.76
N CYS A 111 -24.25 12.77 0.31
CA CYS A 111 -24.79 11.69 1.13
C CYS A 111 -25.78 10.76 0.39
N ALA A 112 -25.35 10.08 -0.67
CA ALA A 112 -26.05 8.91 -1.13
C ALA A 112 -25.59 7.81 -0.19
N ASN A 113 -26.41 7.52 0.83
CA ASN A 113 -26.23 6.35 1.66
C ASN A 113 -25.89 5.17 0.73
N PRO A 114 -24.81 4.40 1.00
CA PRO A 114 -24.65 3.15 0.28
C PRO A 114 -25.92 2.33 0.52
N PRO A 115 -26.46 1.61 -0.49
CA PRO A 115 -27.54 0.69 -0.23
C PRO A 115 -27.10 -0.24 0.90
N VAL A 116 -27.86 -0.19 2.00
CA VAL A 116 -27.70 -1.04 3.18
C VAL A 116 -28.00 -2.48 2.76
N ASN A 117 -27.07 -3.10 2.03
CA ASN A 117 -26.95 -4.51 1.71
C ASN A 117 -25.86 -4.70 0.63
N VAL A 118 -24.59 -4.52 1.00
CA VAL A 118 -23.55 -5.39 0.44
C VAL A 118 -23.24 -6.38 1.54
N ARG A 119 -24.03 -7.45 1.54
CA ARG A 119 -23.71 -8.67 2.28
C ARG A 119 -22.33 -9.08 1.78
N VAL A 120 -21.31 -8.96 2.66
CA VAL A 120 -19.99 -9.55 2.43
C VAL A 120 -20.17 -11.05 2.55
N GLU A 121 -20.87 -11.63 1.57
CA GLU A 121 -21.16 -13.04 1.56
C GLU A 121 -20.07 -13.77 0.78
N SER A 122 -19.30 -14.54 1.56
CA SER A 122 -18.55 -15.71 1.14
C SER A 122 -17.32 -15.52 0.24
N LYS A 123 -16.32 -14.75 0.69
CA LYS A 123 -14.91 -14.97 0.27
C LYS A 123 -14.22 -16.17 0.92
N LYS A 124 -14.94 -17.00 1.69
CA LYS A 124 -14.39 -18.28 2.19
C LYS A 124 -14.13 -19.27 1.05
N ASN A 125 -14.93 -19.23 -0.02
CA ASN A 125 -14.91 -20.29 -1.05
C ASN A 125 -13.84 -20.09 -2.14
N VAL A 126 -13.29 -18.89 -2.31
CA VAL A 126 -12.23 -18.64 -3.32
C VAL A 126 -10.84 -18.89 -2.73
N PHE A 127 -10.58 -18.44 -1.49
CA PHE A 127 -9.32 -18.69 -0.80
C PHE A 127 -9.09 -20.16 -0.43
N GLU A 128 -10.14 -20.94 -0.14
CA GLU A 128 -10.01 -22.38 0.13
C GLU A 128 -9.62 -23.18 -1.12
N ASN A 129 -10.06 -22.76 -2.31
CA ASN A 129 -9.76 -23.45 -3.56
C ASN A 129 -8.30 -23.22 -4.03
N ASP A 130 -7.75 -22.02 -3.83
CA ASP A 130 -6.35 -21.73 -4.16
C ASP A 130 -5.37 -22.47 -3.22
N ILE A 131 -5.72 -22.62 -1.94
CA ILE A 131 -4.90 -23.40 -0.98
C ILE A 131 -4.94 -24.91 -1.29
N ASN A 132 -6.05 -25.43 -1.80
CA ASN A 132 -6.16 -26.85 -2.18
C ASN A 132 -5.37 -27.17 -3.46
N TYR A 133 -5.26 -26.23 -4.40
CA TYR A 133 -4.41 -26.38 -5.58
C TYR A 133 -2.91 -26.45 -5.23
N LEU A 134 -2.48 -25.73 -4.18
CA LEU A 134 -1.10 -25.73 -3.71
C LEU A 134 -0.72 -26.92 -2.83
N LYS A 135 -1.69 -27.72 -2.35
CA LYS A 135 -1.44 -28.92 -1.52
C LYS A 135 -1.45 -30.23 -2.31
N THR A 136 -1.77 -30.19 -3.60
CA THR A 136 -1.89 -31.38 -4.46
C THR A 136 -0.80 -31.44 -5.55
N ALA A 137 0.23 -30.59 -5.44
CA ALA A 137 1.41 -30.56 -6.31
C ALA A 137 2.67 -31.02 -5.58
#